data_AF-A0A1V5KVE0-F1
#
_entry.id   AF-A0A1V5KVE0-F1
#
_cell.length_a   1.000
_cell.length_b   1.000
_cell.length_c   1.000
_cell.angle_alpha   90.00
_cell.angle_beta   90.00
_cell.angle_gamma   90.00
#
_symmetry.space_group_name_H-M   'P 1'
#
loop_
_entity.id
_entity.type
_entity.pdbx_description
1 polymer ?
#
loop_
_entity_poly.entity_id
_entity_poly.type
_entity_poly.pdbx_seq_one_letter_code
_entity_poly.pdbx_strand_id
1 'polypeptide(L)'
;MLRFYRPAQHAAGNTGAPWWIWLGLLLAGLVWLLGKEYTGLVILALTVTALADLTAGGRVLHRANALLYAEILTALMLLFNGYLTARPVVLYDAAYQLDLRIFTIPVEDFFYGSSLILGCTTVYEKIRSVRG
;
A
#
# COMPACT_ATOMS: atom_id res chain seq x y z
N MET A 1 -26.69 7.73 16.78
CA MET A 1 -27.13 7.16 15.49
C MET A 1 -26.06 7.54 14.44
N LEU A 2 -24.99 6.76 14.33
CA LEU A 2 -23.87 7.05 13.43
C LEU A 2 -24.27 6.68 12.00
N ARG A 3 -24.61 7.69 11.20
CA ARG A 3 -24.96 7.54 9.78
C ARG A 3 -23.70 7.54 8.93
N PHE A 4 -22.78 6.61 9.21
CA PHE A 4 -21.65 6.33 8.33
C PHE A 4 -22.01 5.11 7.49
N TYR A 5 -21.88 5.25 6.17
CA TYR A 5 -22.09 4.23 5.14
C TYR A 5 -23.49 4.20 4.49
N ARG A 6 -23.61 4.99 3.41
CA ARG A 6 -24.42 4.62 2.25
C ARG A 6 -23.44 4.25 1.14
N PRO A 7 -23.37 2.98 0.70
CA PRO A 7 -22.61 2.65 -0.48
C PRO A 7 -23.37 3.26 -1.65
N ALA A 8 -22.94 4.44 -2.10
CA ALA A 8 -23.37 4.93 -3.39
C ALA A 8 -22.87 3.90 -4.40
N GLN A 9 -23.80 3.23 -5.07
CA GLN A 9 -23.56 2.35 -6.19
C GLN A 9 -22.93 3.18 -7.32
N HIS A 10 -21.64 3.45 -7.23
CA HIS A 10 -20.90 4.12 -8.29
C HIS A 10 -20.48 3.04 -9.26
N ALA A 11 -21.29 2.96 -10.32
CA ALA A 11 -21.14 2.10 -11.47
C ALA A 11 -19.68 1.98 -11.91
N ALA A 12 -19.32 0.75 -12.31
CA ALA A 12 -18.08 0.40 -12.96
C ALA A 12 -17.88 1.25 -14.22
N GLY A 13 -17.22 2.40 -14.07
CA GLY A 13 -16.63 3.10 -15.20
C GLY A 13 -15.46 2.26 -15.68
N ASN A 14 -15.53 1.77 -16.92
CA ASN A 14 -14.44 1.08 -17.60
C ASN A 14 -13.28 2.07 -17.84
N THR A 15 -12.51 2.35 -16.80
CA THR A 15 -11.22 3.02 -16.93
C THR A 15 -10.16 1.92 -16.95
N GLY A 16 -9.54 1.71 -18.10
CA GLY A 16 -8.36 0.85 -18.20
C GLY A 16 -7.31 1.23 -17.14
N ALA A 17 -6.40 0.30 -16.84
CA ALA A 17 -5.36 0.54 -15.83
C ALA A 17 -4.64 1.87 -16.14
N PRO A 18 -4.60 2.81 -15.18
CA PRO A 18 -3.99 4.10 -15.42
C PRO A 18 -2.49 3.96 -15.68
N TRP A 19 -1.92 4.89 -16.45
CA TRP A 19 -0.54 4.81 -16.95
C TRP A 19 0.51 4.63 -15.84
N TRP A 20 0.25 5.13 -14.63
CA TRP A 20 1.14 5.00 -13.48
C TRP A 20 1.29 3.57 -12.97
N ILE A 21 0.35 2.65 -13.27
CA ILE A 21 0.50 1.22 -12.99
C ILE A 21 1.65 0.63 -13.80
N TRP A 22 1.68 0.92 -15.10
CA TRP A 22 2.73 0.43 -16.00
C TRP A 22 4.09 1.01 -15.62
N LEU A 23 4.11 2.29 -15.23
CA LEU A 23 5.31 2.91 -14.68
C LEU A 23 5.78 2.20 -13.40
N GLY A 24 4.87 1.88 -12.47
CA GLY A 24 5.20 1.15 -11.24
C GLY A 24 5.81 -0.23 -11.51
N LEU A 25 5.25 -0.99 -12.44
CA LEU A 25 5.80 -2.29 -12.85
C LEU A 25 7.18 -2.18 -13.49
N LEU A 26 7.38 -1.18 -14.36
CA LEU A 26 8.67 -0.90 -14.97
C LEU A 26 9.73 -0.53 -13.92
N LEU A 27 9.37 0.37 -12.98
CA LEU A 27 10.26 0.79 -11.91
C LEU A 27 10.63 -0.37 -10.98
N ALA A 28 9.67 -1.23 -10.63
CA ALA A 28 9.94 -2.44 -9.85
C ALA A 28 10.98 -3.33 -10.54
N GLY A 29 10.82 -3.57 -11.84
CA GLY A 29 11.77 -4.36 -12.63
C GLY A 29 13.15 -3.70 -12.74
N LEU A 30 13.21 -2.38 -12.95
CA LEU A 30 14.48 -1.66 -13.04
C LEU A 30 15.24 -1.69 -11.72
N VAL A 31 14.56 -1.42 -10.61
CA VAL A 31 15.15 -1.44 -9.26
C VAL A 31 15.61 -2.84 -8.88
N TRP A 32 14.88 -3.87 -9.29
CA TRP A 32 15.32 -5.26 -9.16
C TRP A 32 16.64 -5.52 -9.89
N LEU A 33 16.78 -5.06 -11.14
CA LEU A 33 18.01 -5.22 -11.91
C LEU A 33 19.21 -4.45 -11.32
N LEU A 34 18.97 -3.43 -10.49
CA LEU A 34 20.00 -2.71 -9.74
C LEU A 34 20.45 -3.44 -8.46
N GLY A 35 19.92 -4.65 -8.18
CA GLY A 35 20.25 -5.41 -6.97
C GLY A 35 19.56 -4.89 -5.70
N LYS A 36 18.48 -4.12 -5.86
CA LYS A 36 17.67 -3.56 -4.78
C LYS A 36 16.34 -4.32 -4.68
N GLU A 37 16.40 -5.63 -4.46
CA GLU A 37 15.22 -6.50 -4.57
C GLU A 37 14.13 -6.12 -3.56
N TYR A 38 14.49 -5.71 -2.34
CA TYR A 38 13.48 -5.32 -1.35
C TYR A 38 12.68 -4.11 -1.81
N THR A 39 13.35 -3.05 -2.27
CA THR A 39 12.69 -1.86 -2.82
C THR A 39 11.85 -2.23 -4.05
N GLY A 40 12.36 -3.11 -4.93
CA GLY A 40 11.62 -3.61 -6.09
C GLY A 40 10.33 -4.35 -5.70
N LEU A 41 10.40 -5.23 -4.70
CA LEU A 41 9.24 -5.97 -4.16
C LEU A 41 8.20 -5.04 -3.56
N VAL A 42 8.62 -4.01 -2.82
CA VAL A 42 7.70 -3.03 -2.23
C VAL A 42 6.96 -2.23 -3.30
N ILE A 43 7.67 -1.77 -4.34
CA ILE A 43 7.06 -1.08 -5.48
C ILE A 43 6.07 -2.01 -6.20
N LEU A 44 6.46 -3.27 -6.42
CA LEU A 44 5.61 -4.27 -7.04
C LEU A 44 4.34 -4.51 -6.22
N ALA A 45 4.47 -4.74 -4.91
CA ALA A 45 3.35 -4.98 -4.01
C ALA A 45 2.37 -3.79 -3.99
N LEU A 46 2.89 -2.56 -3.92
CA LEU A 46 2.06 -1.35 -3.98
C LEU A 46 1.33 -1.24 -5.32
N THR A 47 2.02 -1.51 -6.43
CA THR A 47 1.44 -1.43 -7.77
C THR A 47 0.34 -2.48 -7.98
N VAL A 48 0.59 -3.73 -7.56
CA VAL A 48 -0.37 -4.84 -7.68
C VAL A 48 -1.59 -4.60 -6.79
N THR A 49 -1.39 -4.16 -5.54
CA THR A 49 -2.50 -3.88 -4.62
C THR A 49 -3.33 -2.68 -5.07
N ALA A 50 -2.70 -1.65 -5.64
CA ALA A 50 -3.42 -0.53 -6.26
C ALA A 50 -4.23 -0.97 -7.49
N LEU A 51 -3.66 -1.82 -8.36
CA LEU A 51 -4.40 -2.40 -9.48
C LEU A 51 -5.58 -3.23 -9.00
N ALA A 52 -5.40 -4.03 -7.94
CA ALA A 52 -6.45 -4.82 -7.34
C ALA A 52 -7.59 -3.94 -6.79
N ASP A 53 -7.29 -2.84 -6.08
CA ASP A 53 -8.32 -1.91 -5.57
C ASP A 53 -9.14 -1.28 -6.72
N LEU A 54 -8.45 -0.88 -7.79
CA LEU A 54 -9.06 -0.28 -8.97
C LEU A 54 -9.96 -1.27 -9.72
N THR A 55 -9.52 -2.52 -9.89
CA THR A 55 -10.26 -3.55 -10.64
C THR A 55 -11.37 -4.21 -9.82
N ALA A 56 -11.17 -4.37 -8.50
CA ALA A 56 -12.15 -4.95 -7.60
C ALA A 56 -13.30 -3.97 -7.27
N GLY A 57 -13.14 -2.68 -7.57
CA GLY A 57 -14.14 -1.65 -7.30
C GLY A 57 -14.21 -1.21 -5.83
N GLY A 58 -13.22 -1.57 -5.02
CA GLY A 58 -13.13 -1.16 -3.61
C GLY A 58 -12.98 0.35 -3.46
N ARG A 59 -12.27 0.97 -4.44
CA ARG A 59 -11.98 2.41 -4.55
C ARG A 59 -11.58 3.00 -3.19
N VAL A 60 -10.83 2.24 -2.39
CA VAL A 60 -10.47 2.61 -1.03
C VAL A 60 -9.68 3.92 -1.04
N LEU A 61 -8.81 4.09 -2.06
CA LEU A 61 -8.03 5.32 -2.26
C LEU A 61 -8.86 6.56 -2.65
N HIS A 62 -10.07 6.37 -3.19
CA HIS A 62 -10.94 7.49 -3.61
C HIS A 62 -11.93 7.91 -2.51
N ARG A 63 -11.85 7.32 -1.32
CA ARG A 63 -12.73 7.68 -0.19
C ARG A 63 -12.23 8.96 0.47
N ALA A 64 -13.16 9.81 0.90
CA ALA A 64 -12.83 11.06 1.63
C ALA A 64 -11.99 10.82 2.89
N ASN A 65 -12.09 9.63 3.49
CA ASN A 65 -11.38 9.26 4.70
C ASN A 65 -10.00 8.60 4.42
N ALA A 66 -9.59 8.48 3.15
CA ALA A 66 -8.32 7.85 2.78
C ALA A 66 -7.12 8.59 3.40
N LEU A 67 -7.18 9.92 3.50
CA LEU A 67 -6.15 10.71 4.17
C LEU A 67 -6.07 10.42 5.66
N LEU A 68 -7.22 10.41 6.36
CA LEU A 68 -7.27 10.04 7.79
C LEU A 68 -6.73 8.61 8.00
N TYR A 69 -7.06 7.70 7.09
CA TYR A 69 -6.55 6.34 7.13
C TYR A 69 -5.02 6.30 6.98
N ALA A 70 -4.48 7.05 6.01
CA ALA A 70 -3.04 7.16 5.80
C ALA A 70 -2.33 7.79 7.01
N GLU A 71 -2.89 8.86 7.60
CA GLU A 71 -2.34 9.49 8.81
C GLU A 71 -2.30 8.53 10.00
N ILE A 72 -3.39 7.79 10.25
CA ILE A 72 -3.44 6.77 11.29
C ILE A 72 -2.38 5.70 11.02
N LEU A 73 -2.31 5.18 9.79
CA LEU A 73 -1.32 4.18 9.41
C LEU A 73 0.11 4.66 9.62
N THR A 74 0.43 5.89 9.20
CA THR A 74 1.74 6.51 9.39
C THR A 74 2.07 6.68 10.87
N ALA A 75 1.10 7.10 11.70
CA ALA A 75 1.29 7.22 13.15
C ALA A 75 1.57 5.86 13.80
N LEU A 76 0.82 4.80 13.45
CA LEU A 76 1.08 3.44 13.94
C LEU A 76 2.43 2.91 13.43
N MET A 77 2.79 3.21 12.19
CA MET A 77 4.09 2.84 11.60
C MET A 77 5.22 3.45 12.41
N LEU A 78 5.16 4.76 12.68
CA LEU A 78 6.16 5.45 13.50
C LEU A 78 6.26 4.88 14.92
N LEU A 79 5.13 4.54 15.54
CA LEU A 79 5.11 3.99 16.89
C LEU A 79 5.70 2.57 16.95
N PHE A 80 5.14 1.64 16.17
CA PHE A 80 5.50 0.23 16.26
C PHE A 80 6.77 -0.09 15.49
N ASN A 81 6.88 0.31 14.22
CA ASN A 81 8.09 0.03 13.44
C ASN A 81 9.26 0.88 13.93
N GLY A 82 9.02 2.09 14.45
CA GLY A 82 10.06 2.84 15.15
C GLY A 82 10.63 2.08 16.32
N TYR A 83 9.78 1.53 17.20
CA TYR A 83 10.23 0.69 18.31
C TYR A 83 10.94 -0.60 17.85
N LEU A 84 10.37 -1.31 16.87
CA LEU A 84 10.87 -2.60 16.40
C LEU A 84 12.15 -2.52 15.57
N THR A 85 12.46 -1.37 14.97
CA THR A 85 13.70 -1.13 14.21
C THR A 85 14.78 -0.46 15.07
N ALA A 86 14.39 0.32 16.10
CA ALA A 86 15.32 0.83 17.10
C ALA A 86 15.88 -0.30 17.98
N ARG A 87 15.07 -1.34 18.20
CA ARG A 87 15.56 -2.62 18.69
C ARG A 87 16.02 -3.42 17.47
N PRO A 88 17.15 -4.14 17.48
CA PRO A 88 17.57 -4.96 16.35
C PRO A 88 16.73 -6.26 16.23
N VAL A 89 15.40 -6.12 16.29
CA VAL A 89 14.42 -7.21 16.16
C VAL A 89 14.09 -7.42 14.69
N VAL A 90 13.93 -6.34 13.93
CA VAL A 90 13.76 -6.38 12.48
C VAL A 90 15.01 -5.79 11.83
N LEU A 91 15.73 -6.62 11.09
CA LEU A 91 17.01 -6.29 10.48
C LEU A 91 16.87 -6.27 8.96
N TYR A 92 17.49 -5.27 8.35
CA TYR A 92 17.49 -5.07 6.91
C TYR A 92 18.93 -4.97 6.43
N ASP A 93 19.25 -5.68 5.36
CA ASP A 93 20.55 -5.57 4.70
C ASP A 93 20.53 -4.36 3.76
N ALA A 94 21.49 -3.44 3.94
CA ALA A 94 21.66 -2.25 3.11
C ALA A 94 21.95 -2.57 1.64
N ALA A 95 22.41 -3.79 1.33
CA ALA A 95 22.61 -4.24 -0.04
C ALA A 95 21.30 -4.17 -0.85
N TYR A 96 20.17 -4.57 -0.24
CA TYR A 96 18.91 -4.84 -0.94
C TYR A 96 17.86 -3.72 -0.87
N GLN A 97 18.11 -2.68 -0.08
CA GLN A 97 17.23 -1.52 0.12
C GLN A 97 17.93 -0.21 -0.29
N LEU A 98 17.19 0.90 -0.39
CA LEU A 98 17.78 2.22 -0.69
C LEU A 98 18.62 2.80 0.45
N ASP A 99 18.57 2.17 1.64
CA ASP A 99 19.21 2.59 2.89
C ASP A 99 18.80 4.01 3.34
N LEU A 100 17.64 4.48 2.84
CA LEU A 100 17.00 5.70 3.28
C LEU A 100 16.09 5.39 4.46
N ARG A 101 16.20 6.18 5.53
CA ARG A 101 15.47 5.93 6.79
C ARG A 101 14.79 7.18 7.32
N ILE A 102 13.62 6.98 7.91
CA ILE A 102 12.93 7.96 8.75
C ILE A 102 13.10 7.48 10.19
N PHE A 103 13.88 8.21 10.98
CA PHE A 103 14.42 7.74 12.26
C PHE A 103 15.21 6.43 12.08
N THR A 104 14.71 5.30 12.60
CA THR A 104 15.32 3.97 12.46
C THR A 104 14.64 3.11 11.38
N ILE A 105 13.51 3.59 10.84
CA ILE A 105 12.62 2.83 9.95
C ILE A 105 13.05 3.04 8.50
N PRO A 106 13.26 1.97 7.70
CA PRO A 106 13.42 2.08 6.26
C PRO A 106 12.22 2.80 5.61
N VAL A 107 12.48 3.66 4.63
CA VAL A 107 11.44 4.39 3.90
C VAL A 107 10.47 3.43 3.20
N GLU A 108 10.98 2.30 2.72
CA GLU A 108 10.23 1.23 2.08
C GLU A 108 9.11 0.65 2.98
N ASP A 109 9.29 0.60 4.30
CA ASP A 109 8.29 0.03 5.24
C ASP A 109 6.97 0.80 5.21
N PHE A 110 7.01 2.12 4.97
CA PHE A 110 5.80 2.94 4.87
C PHE A 110 4.96 2.56 3.66
N PHE A 111 5.61 2.29 2.52
CA PHE A 111 4.96 1.85 1.30
C PHE A 111 4.49 0.39 1.40
N TYR A 112 5.30 -0.46 2.03
CA TYR A 112 4.93 -1.84 2.29
C TYR A 112 3.68 -1.92 3.17
N GLY A 113 3.65 -1.22 4.31
CA GLY A 113 2.49 -1.16 5.19
C GLY A 113 1.24 -0.62 4.49
N SER A 114 1.41 0.40 3.64
CA SER A 114 0.31 0.96 2.83
C SER A 114 -0.25 -0.07 1.84
N SER A 115 0.63 -0.80 1.14
CA SER A 115 0.23 -1.86 0.20
C SER A 115 -0.52 -3.00 0.90
N LEU A 116 -0.07 -3.40 2.09
CA LEU A 116 -0.66 -4.49 2.86
C LEU A 116 -2.09 -4.17 3.25
N ILE A 117 -2.31 -3.00 3.84
CA ILE A 117 -3.66 -2.57 4.19
C ILE A 117 -4.52 -2.44 2.94
N LEU A 118 -4.02 -1.77 1.89
CA LEU A 118 -4.80 -1.55 0.68
C LEU A 118 -5.27 -2.90 0.12
N GLY A 119 -4.39 -3.89 0.10
CA GLY A 119 -4.73 -5.27 -0.24
C GLY A 119 -5.79 -5.88 0.67
N CYS A 120 -5.59 -5.87 2.00
CA CYS A 120 -6.53 -6.43 2.97
C CYS A 120 -7.92 -5.78 2.89
N THR A 121 -7.98 -4.46 2.78
CA THR A 121 -9.23 -3.70 2.68
C THR A 121 -9.94 -3.96 1.35
N THR A 122 -9.20 -4.03 0.24
CA THR A 122 -9.73 -4.40 -1.08
C THR A 122 -10.36 -5.80 -1.04
N VAL A 123 -9.65 -6.78 -0.49
CA VAL A 123 -10.14 -8.16 -0.36
C VAL A 123 -11.39 -8.22 0.51
N TYR A 124 -11.38 -7.53 1.65
CA TYR A 124 -12.53 -7.45 2.54
C TYR A 124 -13.76 -6.87 1.85
N GLU A 125 -13.62 -5.75 1.14
CA GLU A 125 -14.74 -5.11 0.44
C GLU A 125 -15.26 -5.98 -0.70
N LYS A 126 -14.38 -6.69 -1.42
CA LYS A 126 -14.79 -7.62 -2.46
C LYS A 126 -15.60 -8.80 -1.91
N ILE A 127 -15.15 -9.40 -0.80
CA ILE A 127 -15.88 -10.48 -0.13
C ILE A 127 -17.24 -9.97 0.37
N ARG A 128 -17.26 -8.77 0.95
CA ARG A 128 -18.49 -8.14 1.43
C ARG A 128 -19.47 -7.86 0.30
N SER A 129 -19.02 -7.37 -0.84
CA SER A 129 -19.89 -7.05 -1.99
C SER A 129 -20.51 -8.28 -2.64
N VAL A 130 -19.93 -9.47 -2.46
CA VAL A 130 -20.47 -10.73 -2.98
C VAL A 130 -21.53 -11.32 -2.04
N ARG A 131 -21.46 -11.00 -0.74
CA ARG A 131 -22.35 -11.57 0.30
C ARG A 131 -23.52 -10.68 0.70
N GLY A 132 -23.53 -9.41 0.33
CA GLY A 132 -24.60 -8.45 0.61
C GLY A 132 -25.41 -8.13 -0.63
#